data_AF-A0A537FYD6-F1
#
_entry.id   AF-A0A537FYD6-F1
#
_cell.length_a   1.000
_cell.length_b   1.000
_cell.length_c   1.000
_cell.angle_alpha   90.00
_cell.angle_beta   90.00
_cell.angle_gamma   90.00
#
_symmetry.space_group_name_H-M   'P 1'
#
loop_
_entity.id
_entity.type
_entity.pdbx_description
1 polymer ?
#
loop_
_entity_poly.entity_id
_entity_poly.type
_entity_poly.pdbx_seq_one_letter_code
_entity_poly.pdbx_strand_id
1 'polypeptide(L)'
;MGNRRYAKIRYPTTNIIERLHEIIISQRGFSGYVSKGLVDVGIEWASTNIEYALDKTPTLLLRGAAMMYAYTTFHAYSDGNKRTALMSTAFFFFLNHYFLIITDDAPEFTRDLAITCLDKPHVPLDEIRKTAEWLRMKIAPLPSGFGRGFLTFFLTQGSLDVQMFDAFFDKWLEHVKGRFLALKRNNHVDQNLP
;
A
#
# COMPACT_ATOMS: atom_id res chain seq x y z
N MET A 1 23.47 27.50 2.75
CA MET A 1 22.33 26.76 2.17
C MET A 1 22.16 25.46 2.93
N GLY A 2 21.04 25.29 3.65
CA GLY A 2 20.83 24.14 4.53
C GLY A 2 20.73 22.84 3.73
N ASN A 3 21.60 21.88 4.06
CA ASN A 3 21.63 20.55 3.49
C ASN A 3 20.37 19.78 3.96
N ARG A 4 19.23 19.96 3.29
CA ARG A 4 18.03 19.13 3.51
C ARG A 4 18.39 17.70 3.09
N ARG A 5 18.87 16.89 4.03
CA ARG A 5 18.94 15.44 3.87
C ARG A 5 17.51 14.96 3.62
N TYR A 6 17.20 14.61 2.38
CA TYR A 6 15.95 13.91 2.07
C TYR A 6 15.95 12.63 2.90
N ALA A 7 14.87 12.40 3.65
CA ALA A 7 14.72 11.17 4.42
C ALA A 7 14.74 9.98 3.44
N LYS A 8 15.56 8.97 3.73
CA LYS A 8 15.65 7.75 2.93
C LYS A 8 14.27 7.09 2.88
N ILE A 9 13.74 6.91 1.67
CA ILE A 9 12.47 6.21 1.46
C ILE A 9 12.67 4.73 1.79
N ARG A 10 11.72 4.17 2.54
CA ARG A 10 11.72 2.77 2.98
C ARG A 10 10.67 1.99 2.20
N TYR A 11 11.00 0.75 1.85
CA TYR A 11 10.11 -0.16 1.13
C TYR A 11 9.86 -1.40 1.98
N PRO A 12 8.67 -2.03 1.86
CA PRO A 12 8.47 -3.37 2.38
C PRO A 12 9.40 -4.36 1.68
N THR A 13 9.75 -5.43 2.39
CA THR A 13 10.38 -6.59 1.78
C THR A 13 9.32 -7.48 1.13
N THR A 14 9.73 -8.31 0.19
CA THR A 14 8.88 -9.30 -0.48
C THR A 14 8.16 -10.20 0.51
N ASN A 15 8.88 -10.70 1.53
CA ASN A 15 8.30 -11.54 2.58
C ASN A 15 7.14 -10.84 3.31
N ILE A 16 7.26 -9.54 3.58
CA ILE A 16 6.17 -8.76 4.20
C ILE A 16 4.95 -8.68 3.26
N ILE A 17 5.18 -8.51 1.94
CA ILE A 17 4.11 -8.47 0.95
C ILE A 17 3.39 -9.82 0.85
N GLU A 18 4.15 -10.91 0.78
CA GLU A 18 3.61 -12.28 0.76
C GLU A 18 2.77 -12.55 2.01
N ARG A 19 3.27 -12.16 3.17
CA ARG A 19 2.55 -12.33 4.43
C ARG A 19 1.30 -11.45 4.53
N LEU A 20 1.37 -10.21 4.06
CA LEU A 20 0.21 -9.33 3.91
C LEU A 20 -0.86 -10.02 3.04
N HIS A 21 -0.45 -10.59 1.91
CA HIS A 21 -1.33 -11.30 1.02
C HIS A 21 -1.99 -12.51 1.71
N GLU A 22 -1.23 -13.35 2.41
CA GLU A 22 -1.74 -14.50 3.15
C GLU A 22 -2.82 -14.11 4.19
N ILE A 23 -2.60 -13.02 4.91
CA ILE A 23 -3.55 -12.50 5.92
C ILE A 23 -4.82 -11.96 5.25
N ILE A 24 -4.71 -11.35 4.07
CA ILE A 24 -5.84 -10.83 3.32
C ILE A 24 -6.66 -11.97 2.70
N ILE A 25 -5.99 -12.96 2.10
CA ILE A 25 -6.65 -14.04 1.37
C ILE A 25 -7.30 -15.05 2.29
N SER A 26 -6.71 -15.30 3.48
CA SER A 26 -7.31 -16.16 4.52
C SER A 26 -8.63 -15.63 5.05
N GLN A 27 -8.89 -14.32 4.95
CA GLN A 27 -10.21 -13.74 5.29
C GLN A 27 -11.25 -14.07 4.22
N ARG A 28 -10.85 -14.09 2.94
CA ARG A 28 -11.71 -14.43 1.79
C ARG A 28 -10.87 -14.63 0.53
N GLY A 29 -11.04 -15.75 -0.18
CA GLY A 29 -10.50 -15.97 -1.52
C GLY A 29 -9.73 -17.27 -1.65
N PHE A 30 -8.91 -17.37 -2.69
CA PHE A 30 -8.09 -18.56 -2.98
C PHE A 30 -6.60 -18.22 -2.90
N SER A 31 -5.87 -18.96 -2.06
CA SER A 31 -4.41 -18.85 -2.00
C SER A 31 -3.77 -19.35 -3.29
N GLY A 32 -2.70 -18.71 -3.72
CA GLY A 32 -1.91 -19.18 -4.87
C GLY A 32 -1.15 -18.06 -5.55
N TYR A 33 -0.10 -18.45 -6.26
CA TYR A 33 0.67 -17.57 -7.12
C TYR A 33 0.31 -17.86 -8.57
N VAL A 34 0.15 -16.81 -9.37
CA VAL A 34 0.30 -16.93 -10.83
C VAL A 34 1.80 -16.93 -11.15
N SER A 35 2.56 -16.02 -10.53
CA SER A 35 4.02 -16.00 -10.63
C SER A 35 4.63 -15.36 -9.38
N LYS A 36 5.43 -16.13 -8.66
CA LYS A 36 6.10 -15.67 -7.44
C LYS A 36 7.12 -14.55 -7.71
N GLY A 37 7.82 -14.61 -8.85
CA GLY A 37 8.77 -13.57 -9.24
C GLY A 37 8.13 -12.20 -9.47
N LEU A 38 6.82 -12.14 -9.76
CA LEU A 38 6.11 -10.87 -9.93
C LEU A 38 5.82 -10.13 -8.62
N VAL A 39 6.04 -10.77 -7.46
CA VAL A 39 5.88 -10.11 -6.16
C VAL A 39 6.96 -9.04 -5.98
N ASP A 40 8.20 -9.32 -6.39
CA ASP A 40 9.34 -8.40 -6.30
C ASP A 40 9.16 -7.18 -7.21
N VAL A 41 8.52 -7.40 -8.36
CA VAL A 41 8.30 -6.38 -9.40
C VAL A 41 7.54 -5.17 -8.85
N GLY A 42 6.61 -5.37 -7.91
CA GLY A 42 5.89 -4.25 -7.28
C GLY A 42 6.77 -3.32 -6.46
N ILE A 43 7.78 -3.87 -5.77
CA ILE A 43 8.78 -3.08 -5.04
C ILE A 43 9.72 -2.41 -6.04
N GLU A 44 10.21 -3.16 -7.03
CA GLU A 44 11.12 -2.66 -8.06
C GLU A 44 10.53 -1.49 -8.84
N TRP A 45 9.25 -1.56 -9.19
CA TRP A 45 8.56 -0.47 -9.87
C TRP A 45 8.53 0.81 -9.03
N ALA A 46 8.29 0.68 -7.73
CA ALA A 46 8.26 1.81 -6.81
C ALA A 46 9.65 2.35 -6.47
N SER A 47 10.67 1.50 -6.42
CA SER A 47 12.03 1.88 -6.05
C SER A 47 12.86 2.40 -7.23
N THR A 48 12.64 1.85 -8.42
CA THR A 48 13.60 1.93 -9.52
C THR A 48 12.91 2.33 -10.83
N ASN A 49 11.91 1.59 -11.30
CA ASN A 49 11.40 1.79 -12.67
C ASN A 49 10.71 3.14 -12.84
N ILE A 50 10.02 3.63 -11.81
CA ILE A 50 9.38 4.95 -11.86
C ILE A 50 10.40 6.10 -11.97
N GLU A 51 11.62 5.92 -11.45
CA GLU A 51 12.68 6.92 -11.57
C GLU A 51 13.24 6.97 -13.00
N TYR A 52 13.47 5.79 -13.60
CA TYR A 52 13.82 5.69 -15.01
C TYR A 52 12.74 6.24 -15.93
N ALA A 53 11.47 5.93 -15.67
CA ALA A 53 10.34 6.40 -16.47
C ALA A 53 10.13 7.92 -16.39
N LEU A 54 10.56 8.56 -15.31
CA LEU A 54 10.41 10.00 -15.10
C LEU A 54 11.66 10.81 -15.45
N ASP A 55 12.81 10.16 -15.63
CA ASP A 55 14.14 10.78 -15.73
C ASP A 55 14.44 11.77 -14.58
N LYS A 56 13.94 11.45 -13.37
CA LYS A 56 14.16 12.21 -12.13
C LYS A 56 13.74 11.42 -10.91
N THR A 57 14.24 11.81 -9.75
CA THR A 57 13.83 11.24 -8.47
C THR A 57 12.33 11.51 -8.19
N PRO A 58 11.48 10.46 -8.10
CA PRO A 58 10.07 10.60 -7.82
C PRO A 58 9.79 10.93 -6.35
N THR A 59 8.66 11.59 -6.12
CA THR A 59 8.15 11.86 -4.78
C THR A 59 7.69 10.57 -4.10
N LEU A 60 7.57 10.59 -2.77
CA LEU A 60 7.01 9.48 -1.99
C LEU A 60 5.63 9.05 -2.52
N LEU A 61 4.79 10.02 -2.89
CA LEU A 61 3.47 9.79 -3.45
C LEU A 61 3.51 9.01 -4.76
N LEU A 62 4.39 9.40 -5.70
CA LEU A 62 4.54 8.71 -6.98
C LEU A 62 5.08 7.28 -6.80
N ARG A 63 5.98 7.07 -5.83
CA ARG A 63 6.49 5.73 -5.51
C ARG A 63 5.40 4.83 -4.91
N GLY A 64 4.59 5.36 -4.00
CA GLY A 64 3.42 4.63 -3.47
C GLY A 64 2.37 4.32 -4.54
N ALA A 65 2.15 5.24 -5.49
CA ALA A 65 1.27 5.03 -6.63
C ALA A 65 1.81 3.97 -7.60
N ALA A 66 3.11 3.98 -7.88
CA ALA A 66 3.77 2.96 -8.70
C ALA A 66 3.66 1.56 -8.06
N MET A 67 3.80 1.46 -6.74
CA MET A 67 3.57 0.21 -6.01
C MET A 67 2.13 -0.28 -6.14
N MET A 68 1.15 0.61 -5.98
CA MET A 68 -0.27 0.28 -6.07
C MET A 68 -0.63 -0.18 -7.49
N TYR A 69 -0.13 0.52 -8.49
CA TYR A 69 -0.27 0.16 -9.91
C TYR A 69 0.27 -1.24 -10.16
N ALA A 70 1.54 -1.50 -9.84
CA ALA A 70 2.21 -2.76 -10.15
C ALA A 70 1.51 -3.98 -9.51
N TYR A 71 1.15 -3.90 -8.22
CA TYR A 71 0.44 -5.01 -7.56
C TYR A 71 -1.01 -5.17 -8.02
N THR A 72 -1.61 -4.12 -8.60
CA THR A 72 -2.96 -4.21 -9.18
C THR A 72 -2.91 -4.90 -10.55
N THR A 73 -1.89 -4.64 -11.37
CA THR A 73 -1.86 -4.97 -12.80
C THR A 73 -1.03 -6.19 -13.16
N PHE A 74 0.04 -6.50 -12.42
CA PHE A 74 0.92 -7.62 -12.77
C PHE A 74 0.42 -8.97 -12.28
N HIS A 75 -0.66 -8.99 -11.49
CA HIS A 75 -1.37 -10.21 -11.11
C HIS A 75 -0.46 -11.33 -10.57
N ALA A 76 0.46 -11.01 -9.66
CA ALA A 76 1.37 -12.00 -9.07
C ALA A 76 0.66 -13.17 -8.38
N TYR A 77 -0.55 -12.92 -7.84
CA TYR A 77 -1.37 -13.88 -7.10
C TYR A 77 -2.57 -14.35 -7.90
N SER A 78 -3.08 -15.55 -7.59
CA SER A 78 -4.27 -16.13 -8.24
C SER A 78 -5.56 -15.37 -7.91
N ASP A 79 -5.64 -14.80 -6.71
CA ASP A 79 -6.73 -13.92 -6.25
C ASP A 79 -6.12 -12.84 -5.33
N GLY A 80 -6.88 -11.84 -4.92
CA GLY A 80 -6.48 -10.90 -3.87
C GLY A 80 -5.53 -9.79 -4.31
N ASN A 81 -5.11 -9.73 -5.58
CA ASN A 81 -4.17 -8.72 -6.10
C ASN A 81 -4.57 -7.27 -5.72
N LYS A 82 -5.81 -6.86 -6.00
CA LYS A 82 -6.31 -5.51 -5.67
C LYS A 82 -6.24 -5.18 -4.17
N ARG A 83 -6.61 -6.14 -3.32
CA ARG A 83 -6.58 -5.98 -1.86
C ARG A 83 -5.14 -5.94 -1.35
N THR A 84 -4.28 -6.76 -1.94
CA THR A 84 -2.84 -6.80 -1.65
C THR A 84 -2.17 -5.49 -2.06
N ALA A 85 -2.50 -4.94 -3.23
CA ALA A 85 -2.02 -3.65 -3.70
C ALA A 85 -2.39 -2.51 -2.74
N LEU A 86 -3.65 -2.47 -2.29
CA LEU A 86 -4.09 -1.44 -1.35
C LEU A 86 -3.35 -1.57 0.00
N MET A 87 -3.20 -2.79 0.52
CA MET A 87 -2.52 -3.02 1.79
C MET A 87 -1.01 -2.79 1.71
N SER A 88 -0.34 -3.21 0.63
CA SER A 88 1.09 -3.00 0.44
C SER A 88 1.41 -1.51 0.30
N THR A 89 0.58 -0.77 -0.44
CA THR A 89 0.70 0.70 -0.54
C THR A 89 0.44 1.38 0.79
N ALA A 90 -0.57 0.96 1.56
CA ALA A 90 -0.81 1.47 2.91
C ALA A 90 0.40 1.24 3.83
N PHE A 91 0.98 0.04 3.78
CA PHE A 91 2.15 -0.32 4.57
C PHE A 91 3.41 0.45 4.12
N PHE A 92 3.60 0.67 2.82
CA PHE A 92 4.65 1.54 2.29
C PHE A 92 4.56 2.96 2.86
N PHE A 93 3.37 3.59 2.83
CA PHE A 93 3.20 4.91 3.44
C PHE A 93 3.50 4.89 4.94
N PHE A 94 3.10 3.82 5.62
CA PHE A 94 3.36 3.62 7.03
C PHE A 94 4.85 3.57 7.37
N LEU A 95 5.66 2.80 6.63
CA LEU A 95 7.13 2.79 6.79
C LEU A 95 7.77 4.17 6.60
N ASN A 96 7.09 5.06 5.89
CA ASN A 96 7.51 6.43 5.60
C ASN A 96 6.79 7.48 6.45
N HIS A 97 6.19 7.08 7.58
CA HIS A 97 5.54 7.95 8.58
C HIS A 97 4.23 8.63 8.12
N TYR A 98 3.51 8.00 7.20
CA TYR A 98 2.17 8.41 6.78
C TYR A 98 1.17 7.27 6.96
N PHE A 99 -0.11 7.58 7.05
CA PHE A 99 -1.16 6.58 6.93
C PHE A 99 -1.96 6.81 5.65
N LEU A 100 -2.31 5.71 4.97
CA LEU A 100 -3.32 5.71 3.92
C LEU A 100 -4.70 5.56 4.57
N ILE A 101 -5.56 6.55 4.33
CA ILE A 101 -6.98 6.53 4.67
C ILE A 101 -7.67 5.74 3.58
N ILE A 102 -8.10 4.53 3.92
CA ILE A 102 -8.88 3.71 3.02
C ILE A 102 -10.33 4.15 3.16
N THR A 103 -10.86 4.69 2.08
CA THR A 103 -12.22 5.23 1.95
C THR A 103 -13.11 4.24 1.19
N ASP A 104 -14.40 4.51 1.18
CA ASP A 104 -15.39 3.61 0.57
C ASP A 104 -15.23 3.45 -0.96
N ASP A 105 -14.59 4.40 -1.65
CA ASP A 105 -14.29 4.34 -3.09
C ASP A 105 -13.05 3.49 -3.44
N ALA A 106 -12.31 2.98 -2.45
CA ALA A 106 -11.09 2.20 -2.70
C ALA A 106 -11.32 0.89 -3.49
N PRO A 107 -12.37 0.10 -3.23
CA PRO A 107 -12.70 -1.08 -4.03
C PRO A 107 -12.98 -0.73 -5.50
N GLU A 108 -13.75 0.31 -5.76
CA GLU A 108 -14.11 0.79 -7.09
C GLU A 108 -12.86 1.29 -7.82
N PHE A 109 -12.06 2.13 -7.15
CA PHE A 109 -10.83 2.66 -7.72
C PHE A 109 -9.85 1.54 -8.13
N THR A 110 -9.58 0.58 -7.24
CA THR A 110 -8.67 -0.54 -7.55
C THR A 110 -9.23 -1.47 -8.63
N ARG A 111 -10.54 -1.63 -8.70
CA ARG A 111 -11.21 -2.36 -9.78
C ARG A 111 -11.04 -1.64 -11.12
N ASP A 112 -11.33 -0.36 -11.17
CA ASP A 112 -11.30 0.43 -12.40
C ASP A 112 -9.88 0.56 -12.94
N LEU A 113 -8.89 0.68 -12.04
CA LEU A 113 -7.48 0.60 -12.38
C LEU A 113 -7.13 -0.75 -13.04
N ALA A 114 -7.55 -1.87 -12.44
CA ALA A 114 -7.32 -3.21 -12.99
C ALA A 114 -7.96 -3.37 -14.37
N ILE A 115 -9.23 -2.97 -14.53
CA ILE A 115 -9.97 -3.04 -15.79
C ILE A 115 -9.28 -2.21 -16.88
N THR A 116 -8.92 -0.96 -16.56
CA THR A 116 -8.26 -0.06 -17.52
C THR A 116 -6.96 -0.67 -18.03
N CYS A 117 -6.21 -1.32 -17.16
CA CYS A 117 -4.92 -1.89 -17.51
C CYS A 117 -5.01 -3.23 -18.25
N LEU A 118 -6.13 -3.95 -18.13
CA LEU A 118 -6.38 -5.22 -18.83
C LEU A 118 -6.99 -5.00 -20.23
N ASP A 119 -7.93 -4.07 -20.35
CA ASP A 119 -8.80 -3.99 -21.53
C ASP A 119 -8.28 -3.02 -22.61
N LYS A 120 -7.39 -2.10 -22.24
CA LYS A 120 -6.97 -1.01 -23.12
C LYS A 120 -5.45 -0.85 -23.14
N PRO A 121 -4.86 -0.57 -24.33
CA PRO A 121 -3.52 0.01 -24.38
C PRO A 121 -3.48 1.26 -23.50
N HIS A 122 -2.55 1.30 -22.57
CA HIS A 122 -2.38 2.41 -21.64
C HIS A 122 -0.90 2.69 -21.44
N VAL A 123 -0.60 3.92 -21.04
CA VAL A 123 0.74 4.32 -20.62
C VAL A 123 0.82 4.12 -19.10
N PRO A 124 1.70 3.25 -18.58
CA PRO A 124 1.81 3.00 -17.14
C PRO A 124 1.96 4.27 -16.32
N LEU A 125 2.73 5.23 -16.83
CA LEU A 125 2.98 6.49 -16.14
C LEU A 125 1.70 7.33 -15.94
N ASP A 126 0.76 7.29 -16.87
CA ASP A 126 -0.50 8.03 -16.76
C ASP A 126 -1.39 7.43 -15.67
N GLU A 127 -1.47 6.10 -15.60
CA GLU A 127 -2.21 5.40 -14.55
C GLU A 127 -1.56 5.58 -13.17
N ILE A 128 -0.23 5.60 -13.10
CA ILE A 128 0.51 5.92 -11.88
C ILE A 128 0.22 7.37 -11.43
N ARG A 129 0.14 8.33 -12.35
CA ARG A 129 -0.20 9.72 -12.03
C ARG A 129 -1.64 9.86 -11.53
N LYS A 130 -2.60 9.20 -12.19
CA LYS A 130 -4.00 9.15 -11.72
C LYS A 130 -4.10 8.54 -10.33
N THR A 131 -3.37 7.45 -10.09
CA THR A 131 -3.27 6.81 -8.78
C THR A 131 -2.64 7.73 -7.74
N ALA A 132 -1.61 8.49 -8.10
CA ALA A 132 -1.01 9.48 -7.22
C ALA A 132 -2.01 10.59 -6.82
N GLU A 133 -2.81 11.10 -7.76
CA GLU A 133 -3.84 12.09 -7.45
C GLU A 133 -4.93 11.52 -6.53
N TRP A 134 -5.36 10.28 -6.78
CA TRP A 134 -6.31 9.60 -5.89
C TRP A 134 -5.75 9.42 -4.46
N LEU A 135 -4.47 9.02 -4.35
CA LEU A 135 -3.77 8.83 -3.08
C LEU A 135 -3.53 10.16 -2.35
N ARG A 136 -3.31 11.27 -3.07
CA ARG A 136 -2.95 12.57 -2.50
C ARG A 136 -3.93 13.04 -1.43
N MET A 137 -5.22 12.81 -1.67
CA MET A 137 -6.31 13.22 -0.76
C MET A 137 -6.51 12.25 0.41
N LYS A 138 -5.83 11.10 0.36
CA LYS A 138 -6.04 9.96 1.27
C LYS A 138 -4.83 9.69 2.15
N ILE A 139 -3.78 10.50 2.05
CA ILE A 139 -2.58 10.34 2.86
C ILE A 139 -2.54 11.42 3.92
N ALA A 140 -2.29 11.01 5.16
CA ALA A 140 -2.09 11.94 6.26
C ALA A 140 -0.88 11.54 7.12
N PRO A 141 -0.21 12.53 7.74
CA PRO A 141 0.99 12.26 8.52
C PRO A 141 0.65 11.46 9.77
N LEU A 142 1.50 10.49 10.13
CA LEU A 142 1.31 9.72 11.35
C LEU A 142 1.34 10.67 12.57
N PRO A 143 0.33 10.64 13.47
CA PRO A 143 0.28 11.53 14.62
C PRO A 143 1.56 11.41 15.47
N SER A 144 2.03 12.54 15.99
CA SER A 144 3.13 12.55 16.96
C SER A 144 2.69 11.83 18.24
N GLY A 145 3.39 10.75 18.60
CA GLY A 145 3.07 9.94 19.76
C GLY A 145 3.70 8.55 19.73
N PHE A 146 3.19 7.65 20.57
CA PHE A 146 3.71 6.29 20.78
C PHE A 146 3.90 5.55 19.44
N GLY A 147 2.95 5.64 18.50
CA GLY A 147 3.05 4.98 17.18
C GLY A 147 4.22 5.44 16.31
N ARG A 148 4.53 6.75 16.25
CA ARG A 148 5.64 7.28 15.44
C ARG A 148 7.00 7.03 16.09
N GLY A 149 7.09 7.16 17.40
CA GLY A 149 8.31 6.85 18.17
C GLY A 149 8.66 5.37 18.12
N PHE A 150 7.66 4.51 18.33
CA PHE A 150 7.76 3.05 18.24
C PHE A 150 8.17 2.63 16.81
N LEU A 151 7.49 3.12 15.76
CA LEU A 151 7.87 2.87 14.37
C LEU A 151 9.31 3.32 14.06
N THR A 152 9.71 4.51 14.52
CA THR A 152 11.07 5.03 14.30
C THR A 152 12.11 4.13 14.96
N PHE A 153 11.85 3.71 16.20
CA PHE A 153 12.69 2.75 16.93
C PHE A 153 12.83 1.43 16.15
N PHE A 154 11.74 0.85 15.63
CA PHE A 154 11.81 -0.37 14.81
C PHE A 154 12.66 -0.23 13.56
N LEU A 155 12.43 0.84 12.81
CA LEU A 155 13.12 1.05 11.54
C LEU A 155 14.61 1.37 11.74
N THR A 156 15.02 1.77 12.95
CA THR A 156 16.43 1.97 13.31
C THR A 156 17.13 0.73 13.86
N GLN A 157 16.40 -0.19 14.50
CA GLN A 157 16.99 -1.37 15.13
C GLN A 157 17.25 -2.54 14.17
N GLY A 158 16.79 -2.45 12.91
CA GLY A 158 17.32 -3.23 11.76
C GLY A 158 17.09 -4.75 11.75
N SER A 159 16.69 -5.37 12.86
CA SER A 159 16.38 -6.80 12.92
C SER A 159 15.27 -7.02 13.94
N LEU A 160 14.05 -7.17 13.46
CA LEU A 160 13.01 -7.80 14.26
C LEU A 160 13.12 -9.30 14.05
N ASP A 161 13.14 -10.05 15.15
CA ASP A 161 12.67 -11.43 15.05
C ASP A 161 11.20 -11.43 14.60
N VAL A 162 10.75 -12.57 14.08
CA VAL A 162 9.40 -12.74 13.54
C VAL A 162 8.33 -12.36 14.56
N GLN A 163 8.54 -12.59 15.86
CA GLN A 163 7.55 -12.38 16.91
C GLN A 163 7.30 -10.90 17.19
N MET A 164 8.35 -10.07 17.21
CA MET A 164 8.18 -8.64 17.39
C MET A 164 7.57 -7.96 16.16
N PHE A 165 7.86 -8.47 14.95
CA PHE A 165 7.13 -8.03 13.75
C PHE A 165 5.64 -8.39 13.86
N ASP A 166 5.30 -9.58 14.35
CA ASP A 166 3.92 -10.03 14.48
C ASP A 166 3.14 -9.17 15.45
N ALA A 167 3.69 -8.92 16.65
CA ALA A 167 3.07 -8.05 17.63
C ALA A 167 2.87 -6.61 17.11
N PHE A 168 3.81 -6.12 16.30
CA PHE A 168 3.71 -4.81 15.67
C PHE A 168 2.69 -4.78 14.54
N PHE A 169 2.73 -5.78 13.67
CA PHE A 169 1.85 -5.95 12.54
C PHE A 169 0.41 -6.13 13.01
N ASP A 170 0.18 -6.93 14.04
CA ASP A 170 -1.13 -7.12 14.66
C ASP A 170 -1.67 -5.82 15.23
N LYS A 171 -0.85 -5.02 15.94
CA LYS A 171 -1.28 -3.70 16.41
C LYS A 171 -1.62 -2.74 15.26
N TRP A 172 -0.82 -2.74 14.19
CA TRP A 172 -1.12 -1.95 12.99
C TRP A 172 -2.41 -2.43 12.33
N LEU A 173 -2.59 -3.74 12.20
CA LEU A 173 -3.75 -4.38 11.61
C LEU A 173 -5.01 -4.12 12.46
N GLU A 174 -4.94 -4.17 13.78
CA GLU A 174 -6.02 -3.79 14.70
C GLU A 174 -6.44 -2.33 14.51
N HIS A 175 -5.47 -1.42 14.41
CA HIS A 175 -5.74 -0.01 14.14
C HIS A 175 -6.44 0.20 12.79
N VAL A 176 -5.97 -0.51 11.75
CA VAL A 176 -6.56 -0.47 10.40
C VAL A 176 -7.95 -1.12 10.39
N LYS A 177 -8.13 -2.27 11.03
CA LYS A 177 -9.42 -2.97 11.18
C LYS A 177 -10.45 -2.13 11.92
N GLY A 178 -10.06 -1.45 13.01
CA GLY A 178 -10.95 -0.54 13.74
C GLY A 178 -11.52 0.56 12.84
N ARG A 179 -10.71 1.06 11.90
CA ARG A 179 -11.16 2.03 10.89
C ARG A 179 -12.06 1.40 9.82
N PHE A 180 -11.73 0.22 9.30
CA PHE A 180 -12.60 -0.52 8.39
C PHE A 180 -13.98 -0.82 8.99
N LEU A 181 -14.03 -1.22 10.26
CA LEU A 181 -15.29 -1.49 10.97
C LEU A 181 -16.09 -0.22 11.29
N ALA A 182 -15.43 0.93 11.44
CA ALA A 182 -16.11 2.22 11.57
C ALA A 182 -16.78 2.64 10.24
N LEU A 183 -16.09 2.45 9.11
CA LEU A 183 -16.64 2.74 7.77
C LEU A 183 -17.85 1.86 7.46
N LYS A 184 -17.77 0.55 7.75
CA LYS A 184 -18.90 -0.37 7.56
C LYS A 184 -20.14 0.05 8.37
N ARG A 185 -19.96 0.57 9.60
CA ARG A 185 -21.08 1.05 10.43
C ARG A 185 -21.73 2.30 9.86
N ASN A 186 -20.94 3.26 9.39
CA ASN A 186 -21.47 4.52 8.84
C ASN A 186 -22.29 4.29 7.56
N ASN A 187 -21.86 3.37 6.68
CA ASN A 187 -22.64 3.00 5.49
C ASN A 187 -23.95 2.26 5.77
N HIS A 188 -24.13 1.69 6.97
CA HIS A 188 -25.40 1.08 7.39
C HIS A 188 -26.35 2.06 8.08
N VAL A 189 -25.88 3.21 8.54
CA VAL A 189 -26.72 4.25 9.15
C VAL A 189 -27.41 5.09 8.07
N ASP A 190 -26.74 5.32 6.92
CA ASP A 190 -27.32 6.07 5.80
C ASP A 190 -28.37 5.28 4.96
N GLN A 191 -28.54 3.98 5.21
CA GLN A 191 -29.59 3.16 4.57
C GLN A 191 -30.90 3.10 5.40
N ASN A 192 -30.98 3.82 6.52
CA ASN A 192 -32.17 3.89 7.37
C ASN A 192 -32.61 5.33 7.67
N LEU A 193 -32.45 6.24 6.70
CA LEU A 193 -33.19 7.50 6.70
C LEU A 193 -34.47 7.33 5.87
N PRO A 194 -35.63 7.77 6.38
CA PRO A 194 -36.94 7.55 5.77
C PRO A 194 -37.09 8.23 4.40
#